data_AF-A0A4Y2BY20-F1
#
_entry.id   AF-A0A4Y2BY20-F1
#
_cell.length_a   1.000
_cell.length_b   1.000
_cell.length_c   1.000
_cell.angle_alpha   90.00
_cell.angle_beta   90.00
_cell.angle_gamma   90.00
#
_symmetry.space_group_name_H-M   'P 1'
#
loop_
_entity.id
_entity.type
_entity.pdbx_description
1 polymer ?
#
loop_
_entity_poly.entity_id
_entity_poly.type
_entity_poly.pdbx_seq_one_letter_code
_entity_poly.pdbx_strand_id
1 'polypeptide(L)' 'MSWPPNSPDLNPMEHMWDVMERQLRAQTPPCPNISTLHDLFLDIWYNLSPVMY' A
#
# COMPACT_ATOMS: atom_id res chain seq x y z
N MET A 1 -12.42 -19.03 7.00
CA MET A 1 -12.39 -18.08 8.13
C MET A 1 -13.16 -16.85 7.67
N SER A 2 -14.35 -16.60 8.20
CA SER A 2 -15.13 -15.42 7.82
C SER A 2 -14.67 -14.25 8.68
N TRP A 3 -14.44 -13.11 8.06
CA TRP A 3 -14.03 -11.92 8.77
C TRP A 3 -15.14 -11.40 9.69
N PRO A 4 -14.84 -10.96 10.92
CA PRO A 4 -15.83 -10.34 11.77
C PRO A 4 -16.28 -8.97 11.20
N PRO A 5 -17.59 -8.68 11.19
CA PRO A 5 -18.08 -7.38 10.75
C PRO A 5 -17.45 -6.24 11.58
N ASN A 6 -17.20 -5.09 10.93
CA ASN A 6 -16.58 -3.89 11.53
C ASN A 6 -15.14 -4.03 12.00
N SER A 7 -14.34 -4.95 11.44
CA SER A 7 -12.91 -5.09 11.79
C SER A 7 -11.98 -4.69 10.63
N PRO A 8 -11.91 -3.42 10.21
CA PRO A 8 -11.02 -3.00 9.12
C PRO A 8 -9.54 -3.33 9.42
N ASP A 9 -9.13 -3.34 10.69
CA ASP A 9 -7.78 -3.72 11.14
C ASP A 9 -7.40 -5.16 10.80
N LEU A 10 -8.39 -6.04 10.67
CA LEU A 10 -8.14 -7.42 10.29
C LEU A 10 -8.03 -7.57 8.77
N ASN A 11 -8.27 -6.50 7.99
CA ASN A 11 -8.24 -6.50 6.54
C ASN A 11 -6.86 -6.55 5.94
N PRO A 12 -6.45 -7.68 5.30
CA PRO A 12 -5.24 -7.68 4.52
C PRO A 12 -5.29 -6.59 3.45
N MET A 13 -6.47 -6.30 2.88
CA MET A 13 -6.62 -5.23 1.89
C MET A 13 -6.40 -3.83 2.50
N GLU A 14 -6.97 -3.52 3.68
CA GLU A 14 -6.73 -2.22 4.34
C GLU A 14 -5.27 -2.10 4.77
N HIS A 15 -4.67 -3.19 5.26
CA HIS A 15 -3.27 -3.21 5.66
C HIS A 15 -2.35 -2.96 4.45
N MET A 16 -2.59 -3.63 3.32
CA MET A 16 -1.84 -3.38 2.09
C MET A 16 -1.99 -1.91 1.66
N TRP A 17 -3.20 -1.35 1.72
CA TRP A 17 -3.43 0.05 1.38
C TRP A 17 -2.69 1.03 2.30
N ASP A 18 -2.69 0.81 3.62
CA ASP A 18 -1.95 1.64 4.59
C ASP A 18 -0.44 1.60 4.32
N VAL A 19 0.13 0.42 4.02
CA VAL A 19 1.55 0.30 3.67
C VAL A 19 1.88 1.05 2.39
N MET A 20 1.06 0.92 1.35
CA MET A 20 1.26 1.64 0.09
C MET A 20 1.17 3.16 0.27
N GLU A 21 0.18 3.64 1.02
CA GLU A 21 0.01 5.08 1.27
C GLU A 21 1.21 5.65 2.05
N ARG A 22 1.71 4.93 3.07
CA ARG A 22 2.88 5.33 3.84
C ARG A 22 4.13 5.44 2.98
N GLN A 23 4.37 4.47 2.10
CA GLN A 23 5.52 4.50 1.19
C GLN A 23 5.41 5.66 0.18
N LEU A 24 4.21 5.90 -0.34
CA LEU A 24 3.95 7.03 -1.24
C LEU A 24 4.19 8.39 -0.54
N ARG A 25 3.76 8.54 0.73
CA ARG A 25 4.00 9.76 1.51
C ARG A 25 5.47 9.95 1.90
N ALA A 26 6.23 8.87 2.06
CA ALA A 26 7.66 8.91 2.38
C ALA A 26 8.53 9.35 1.17
N GLN A 27 7.98 9.28 -0.04
CA GLN A 27 8.70 9.66 -1.25
C GLN A 27 9.01 11.16 -1.26
N THR A 28 10.31 11.47 -1.34
CA THR A 28 10.81 12.84 -1.32
C THR A 28 11.90 12.99 -2.39
N PRO A 29 11.74 13.88 -3.39
CA PRO A 29 10.65 14.83 -3.60
C PRO A 29 9.31 14.15 -3.96
N PRO A 30 8.17 14.83 -3.70
CA PRO A 30 6.85 14.29 -4.04
C PRO A 30 6.73 14.02 -5.55
N CYS A 31 5.98 12.98 -5.91
CA CYS A 31 5.79 12.57 -7.30
C CYS A 31 5.26 13.74 -8.15
N PRO A 32 5.98 14.18 -9.19
CA PRO A 32 5.67 15.42 -9.90
C PRO A 32 4.49 15.28 -10.87
N ASN A 33 4.09 14.05 -11.23
CA ASN A 33 2.98 13.79 -12.14
C ASN A 33 2.33 12.42 -11.89
N ILE A 34 1.16 12.20 -12.48
CA ILE A 34 0.39 10.97 -12.27
C ILE A 34 1.06 9.74 -12.87
N SER A 35 1.86 9.89 -13.94
CA SER A 35 2.59 8.78 -14.55
C SER A 35 3.69 8.25 -13.63
N THR A 36 4.43 9.14 -12.97
CA THR A 36 5.44 8.76 -11.95
C THR A 36 4.79 8.19 -10.70
N LEU A 37 3.61 8.69 -10.31
CA LEU A 37 2.84 8.09 -9.22
C LEU A 37 2.39 6.67 -9.57
N HIS A 38 1.94 6.42 -10.80
CA HIS A 38 1.52 5.11 -11.26
C HIS A 38 2.68 4.10 -11.33
N ASP A 39 3.82 4.51 -11.87
CA ASP A 39 5.03 3.69 -11.93
C ASP A 39 5.53 3.31 -10.52
N LEU A 40 5.60 4.29 -9.62
CA LEU A 40 5.94 4.07 -8.22
C LEU A 40 4.93 3.17 -7.50
N PHE A 41 3.64 3.34 -7.75
CA PHE A 41 2.60 2.49 -7.16
C PHE A 41 2.78 1.03 -7.58
N LEU A 42 3.07 0.78 -8.86
CA LEU A 42 3.40 -0.56 -9.36
C LEU A 42 4.68 -1.08 -8.72
N ASP A 43 5.74 -0.28 -8.64
CA ASP A 43 6.99 -0.67 -7.98
C ASP A 43 6.76 -1.09 -6.52
N ILE A 44 6.06 -0.26 -5.75
CA ILE A 44 5.68 -0.57 -4.36
C ILE A 44 4.85 -1.85 -4.29
N TRP A 45 3.89 -2.03 -5.20
CA TRP A 45 3.04 -3.22 -5.26
C TRP A 45 3.83 -4.51 -5.56
N TYR A 46 4.79 -4.45 -6.48
CA TYR A 46 5.62 -5.61 -6.81
C TYR A 46 6.72 -5.88 -5.78
N ASN A 47 7.22 -4.85 -5.10
CA ASN A 47 8.21 -4.94 -4.02
C ASN A 47 7.58 -5.15 -2.63
N LEU A 48 6.26 -5.14 -2.52
CA LEU A 48 5.49 -5.60 -1.36
C LEU A 48 5.71 -7.12 -1.21
N SER A 49 6.89 -7.49 -0.72
CA SER A 49 7.22 -8.86 -0.38
C SER A 49 6.18 -9.41 0.59
N PRO A 50 5.72 -10.66 0.46
CA PRO A 50 4.86 -11.32 1.45
C PRO A 50 5.67 -11.70 2.71
N VAL A 51 6.50 -10.79 3.23
CA VAL A 51 7.43 -11.08 4.33
C VAL A 51 6.84 -10.92 5.72
N MET A 52 5.60 -10.43 5.87
CA MET A 52 4.92 -10.49 7.16
C MET A 52 3.42 -10.63 6.97
N TYR A 53 2.91 -11.86 7.08
CA TYR A 53 1.73 -12.20 7.88
C TYR A 53 1.76 -13.70 8.21
#